data_AF-A0A968X2Y0-F1
#
_entry.id   AF-A0A968X2Y0-F1
#
_cell.length_a   1.000
_cell.length_b   1.000
_cell.length_c   1.000
_cell.angle_alpha   90.00
_cell.angle_beta   90.00
_cell.angle_gamma   90.00
#
_symmetry.space_group_name_H-M   'P 1'
#
loop_
_entity.id
_entity.type
_entity.pdbx_description
1 polymer ?
#
loop_
_entity_poly.entity_id
_entity_poly.type
_entity_poly.pdbx_seq_one_letter_code
_entity_poly.pdbx_strand_id
1 'polypeptide(L)'
;AEEVIVDFSVQLYRSPLHITRRMALAAGSDTLRLDERVTNLAGEPIDLMWGHHPAYGAPFLSGDCQIHTNAKTILVDVGANSELLPLSQSAWPMAQKRDGGTRDLSVVPSQAERSASMCYLKDFEGALWYAIVNPALKLGVGLTCSPEIFKCFWLWQEMGASAGFPFYKRTYTMAIEPWTSYPGHGLVGVINSTQTHLTLSPGQVISAQLKVSLFDYDVGQSIPSMTL
;
A
#
# COMPACT_ATOMS: atom_id res chain seq x y z
N ALA A 1 -2.27 15.80 26.74
CA ALA A 1 -2.51 14.34 26.78
C ALA A 1 -1.17 13.65 26.76
N GLU A 2 -1.03 12.51 27.43
CA GLU A 2 0.18 11.70 27.34
C GLU A 2 0.26 11.08 25.94
N GLU A 3 1.44 11.15 25.31
CA GLU A 3 1.69 10.63 23.96
C GLU A 3 3.09 10.04 23.91
N VAL A 4 3.23 8.89 23.27
CA VAL A 4 4.54 8.31 22.95
C VAL A 4 4.93 8.74 21.54
N ILE A 5 6.12 9.32 21.42
CA ILE A 5 6.69 9.78 20.14
C ILE A 5 8.03 9.10 19.94
N VAL A 6 8.25 8.59 18.72
CA VAL A 6 9.55 8.08 18.27
C VAL A 6 9.93 8.80 16.99
N ASP A 7 11.10 9.43 17.01
CA ASP A 7 11.69 10.09 15.84
C ASP A 7 12.78 9.19 15.24
N PHE A 8 12.62 8.86 13.96
CA PHE A 8 13.58 8.12 13.15
C PHE A 8 14.24 9.07 12.15
N SER A 9 15.52 8.83 11.88
CA SER A 9 16.27 9.59 10.90
C SER A 9 17.32 8.73 10.22
N VAL A 10 17.47 8.88 8.91
CA VAL A 10 18.51 8.23 8.13
C VAL A 10 18.97 9.14 6.99
N GLN A 11 20.28 9.25 6.81
CA GLN A 11 20.87 9.77 5.57
C GLN A 11 21.31 8.57 4.74
N LEU A 12 20.77 8.45 3.53
CA LEU A 12 21.05 7.31 2.65
C LEU A 12 22.48 7.41 2.09
N TYR A 13 23.14 6.25 1.94
CA TYR A 13 24.55 6.17 1.55
C TYR A 13 24.78 6.35 0.04
N ARG A 14 23.91 5.76 -0.80
CA ARG A 14 24.08 5.74 -2.27
C ARG A 14 23.26 6.79 -3.01
N SER A 15 22.23 7.31 -2.37
CA SER A 15 21.40 8.40 -2.88
C SER A 15 21.44 9.46 -1.78
N PRO A 16 21.89 10.69 -2.03
CA PRO A 16 22.05 11.71 -0.98
C PRO A 16 20.69 12.28 -0.57
N LEU A 17 19.83 11.43 -0.02
CA LEU A 17 18.55 11.79 0.56
C LEU A 17 18.64 11.66 2.08
N HIS A 18 18.08 12.63 2.79
CA HIS A 18 17.83 12.53 4.22
C HIS A 18 16.34 12.28 4.43
N ILE A 19 16.03 11.24 5.21
CA ILE A 19 14.67 10.85 5.52
C ILE A 19 14.47 10.96 7.02
N THR A 20 13.39 11.63 7.42
CA THR A 20 12.93 11.62 8.81
C THR A 20 11.51 11.10 8.88
N ARG A 21 11.19 10.39 9.97
CA ARG A 21 9.85 9.91 10.29
C ARG A 21 9.60 10.11 11.76
N ARG A 22 8.54 10.84 12.08
CA ARG A 22 7.98 10.93 13.42
C ARG A 22 6.78 9.99 13.51
N MET A 23 6.78 9.10 14.49
CA MET A 23 5.66 8.22 14.79
C MET A 23 5.10 8.60 16.15
N ALA A 24 3.80 8.85 16.24
CA ALA A 24 3.16 9.34 17.45
C ALA A 24 1.87 8.56 17.75
N LEU A 25 1.71 8.13 19.01
CA LEU A 25 0.53 7.43 19.51
C LEU A 25 0.07 8.06 20.83
N ALA A 26 -1.09 8.71 20.81
CA ALA A 26 -1.68 9.33 21.99
C ALA A 26 -2.31 8.27 22.91
N ALA A 27 -2.25 8.49 24.21
CA ALA A 27 -2.89 7.61 25.19
C ALA A 27 -4.41 7.49 24.92
N GLY A 28 -4.89 6.25 24.84
CA GLY A 28 -6.29 5.93 24.55
C GLY A 28 -6.69 6.05 23.07
N SER A 29 -5.74 6.34 22.17
CA SER A 29 -5.99 6.31 20.72
C SER A 29 -5.64 4.95 20.12
N ASP A 30 -6.42 4.55 19.13
CA ASP A 30 -6.19 3.40 18.25
C ASP A 30 -5.43 3.77 16.96
N THR A 31 -5.00 5.02 16.85
CA THR A 31 -4.48 5.62 15.63
C THR A 31 -3.03 6.06 15.79
N LEU A 32 -2.17 5.40 15.02
CA LEU A 32 -0.76 5.74 14.88
C LEU A 32 -0.61 6.82 13.79
N ARG A 33 -0.02 7.95 14.15
CA ARG A 33 0.24 9.07 13.22
C ARG A 33 1.69 9.06 12.78
N LEU A 34 1.91 9.21 11.48
CA LEU A 34 3.23 9.31 10.86
C LEU A 34 3.35 10.66 10.16
N ASP A 35 4.40 11.40 10.49
CA ASP A 35 4.83 12.60 9.76
C ASP A 35 6.23 12.36 9.22
N GLU A 36 6.40 12.48 7.90
CA GLU A 36 7.66 12.15 7.24
C GLU A 36 8.17 13.29 6.37
N ARG A 37 9.49 13.33 6.21
CA ARG A 37 10.17 14.24 5.29
C ARG A 37 11.24 13.52 4.50
N VAL A 38 11.39 13.90 3.23
CA VAL A 38 12.51 13.52 2.38
C VAL A 38 13.16 14.80 1.88
N THR A 39 14.46 14.95 2.12
CA THR A 39 15.27 16.08 1.70
C THR A 39 16.32 15.64 0.70
N ASN A 40 16.42 16.32 -0.43
CA ASN A 40 17.54 16.14 -1.36
C ASN A 40 18.77 16.90 -0.86
N LEU A 41 19.83 16.17 -0.51
CA LEU A 41 21.13 16.72 -0.08
C LEU A 41 22.15 16.83 -1.23
N ALA A 42 21.81 16.40 -2.45
CA ALA A 42 22.67 16.60 -3.61
C ALA A 42 22.74 18.06 -4.05
N GLY A 43 23.77 18.37 -4.83
CA GLY A 43 23.87 19.58 -5.63
C GLY A 43 23.12 19.50 -6.97
N GLU A 44 22.36 18.43 -7.23
CA GLU A 44 21.62 18.20 -8.48
C GLU A 44 20.22 17.60 -8.22
N PRO A 45 19.29 17.66 -9.19
CA PRO A 45 17.99 17.02 -9.07
C PRO A 45 18.09 15.50 -8.89
N ILE A 46 17.20 14.92 -8.08
CA ILE A 46 17.12 13.46 -7.86
C ILE A 46 15.71 12.97 -8.15
N ASP A 47 15.62 11.95 -9.00
CA ASP A 47 14.40 11.18 -9.21
C ASP A 47 14.25 10.08 -8.17
N LEU A 48 13.02 9.88 -7.67
CA LEU A 48 12.74 8.87 -6.65
C LEU A 48 11.33 8.30 -6.74
N MET A 49 11.21 7.06 -6.25
CA MET A 49 9.96 6.44 -5.84
C MET A 49 9.95 6.38 -4.31
N TRP A 50 8.82 6.68 -3.70
CA TRP A 50 8.67 6.65 -2.25
C TRP A 50 7.33 6.03 -1.87
N GLY A 51 7.34 5.21 -0.83
CA GLY A 51 6.15 4.48 -0.39
C GLY A 51 6.36 3.72 0.92
N HIS A 52 5.30 3.08 1.38
CA HIS A 52 5.30 2.19 2.55
C HIS A 52 4.79 0.82 2.17
N HIS A 53 5.32 -0.20 2.85
CA HIS A 53 4.95 -1.59 2.58
C HIS A 53 4.34 -2.29 3.82
N PRO A 54 3.19 -1.80 4.36
CA PRO A 54 2.53 -2.43 5.49
C PRO A 54 1.96 -3.78 5.07
N ALA A 55 2.57 -4.84 5.60
CA ALA A 55 2.23 -6.22 5.26
C ALA A 55 1.44 -6.88 6.40
N TYR A 56 0.36 -7.57 6.05
CA TYR A 56 -0.55 -8.26 6.95
C TYR A 56 -0.44 -9.77 6.74
N GLY A 57 -0.53 -10.53 7.82
CA GLY A 57 -0.51 -11.98 7.81
C GLY A 57 -1.48 -12.55 8.84
N ALA A 58 -1.52 -13.89 8.95
CA ALA A 58 -2.31 -14.57 9.98
C ALA A 58 -1.84 -14.18 11.40
N PRO A 59 -2.72 -14.16 12.41
CA PRO A 59 -4.12 -14.59 12.35
C PRO A 59 -5.09 -13.51 11.86
N PHE A 60 -4.65 -12.25 11.70
CA PHE A 60 -5.52 -11.18 11.21
C PHE A 60 -5.94 -11.41 9.76
N LEU A 61 -4.98 -11.64 8.86
CA LEU A 61 -5.27 -11.95 7.47
C LEU A 61 -5.86 -13.37 7.37
N SER A 62 -7.00 -13.49 6.68
CA SER A 62 -7.68 -14.77 6.45
C SER A 62 -8.59 -14.67 5.22
N GLY A 63 -9.21 -15.79 4.83
CA GLY A 63 -10.23 -15.80 3.78
C GLY A 63 -11.53 -15.07 4.14
N ASP A 64 -11.72 -14.71 5.41
CA ASP A 64 -12.86 -13.92 5.88
C ASP A 64 -12.63 -12.42 5.69
N CYS A 65 -11.41 -12.00 5.35
CA CYS A 65 -11.07 -10.59 5.24
C CYS A 65 -11.66 -9.93 3.99
N GLN A 66 -12.14 -8.71 4.16
CA GLN A 66 -12.65 -7.85 3.10
C GLN A 66 -11.85 -6.54 3.04
N ILE A 67 -11.62 -6.04 1.82
CA ILE A 67 -10.90 -4.80 1.53
C ILE A 67 -11.90 -3.74 1.07
N HIS A 68 -11.86 -2.59 1.72
CA HIS A 68 -12.58 -1.39 1.33
C HIS A 68 -11.58 -0.29 0.95
N THR A 69 -11.88 0.51 -0.07
CA THR A 69 -11.04 1.64 -0.47
C THR A 69 -11.86 2.60 -1.33
N ASN A 70 -11.40 3.84 -1.45
CA ASN A 70 -11.92 4.81 -2.41
C ASN A 70 -11.26 4.73 -3.80
N ALA A 71 -10.40 3.74 -4.06
CA ALA A 71 -9.90 3.48 -5.41
C ALA A 71 -11.05 3.18 -6.37
N LYS A 72 -10.95 3.64 -7.62
CA LYS A 72 -11.94 3.36 -8.67
C LYS A 72 -11.42 2.39 -9.71
N THR A 73 -10.11 2.31 -9.89
CA THR A 73 -9.49 1.53 -10.97
C THR A 73 -8.48 0.52 -10.43
N ILE A 74 -8.50 -0.69 -10.99
CA ILE A 74 -7.46 -1.70 -10.88
C ILE A 74 -6.65 -1.71 -12.18
N LEU A 75 -5.33 -1.68 -12.06
CA LEU A 75 -4.40 -2.01 -13.14
C LEU A 75 -3.60 -3.26 -12.73
N VAL A 76 -3.70 -4.34 -13.51
CA VAL A 76 -2.94 -5.57 -13.24
C VAL A 76 -1.50 -5.40 -13.73
N ASP A 77 -0.54 -5.77 -12.88
CA ASP A 77 0.88 -5.69 -13.21
C ASP A 77 1.26 -6.53 -14.44
N VAL A 78 2.24 -6.07 -15.22
CA VAL A 78 2.71 -6.80 -16.41
C VAL A 78 3.39 -8.12 -16.04
N GLY A 79 4.07 -8.17 -14.88
CA GLY A 79 4.70 -9.34 -14.32
C GLY A 79 3.76 -10.21 -13.47
N ALA A 80 2.46 -9.93 -13.45
CA ALA A 80 1.50 -10.69 -12.65
C ALA A 80 1.49 -12.18 -13.07
N ASN A 81 2.07 -13.01 -12.20
CA ASN A 81 2.10 -14.46 -12.35
C ASN A 81 0.92 -15.11 -11.61
N SER A 82 -0.29 -14.74 -12.02
CA SER A 82 -1.57 -15.21 -11.46
C SER A 82 -2.60 -15.50 -12.56
N GLU A 83 -3.82 -15.85 -12.14
CA GLU A 83 -5.00 -15.94 -13.00
C GLU A 83 -5.41 -14.60 -13.64
N LEU A 84 -4.94 -13.47 -13.12
CA LEU A 84 -5.29 -12.13 -13.60
C LEU A 84 -4.66 -11.84 -14.96
N LEU A 85 -5.39 -11.12 -15.81
CA LEU A 85 -4.96 -10.73 -17.16
C LEU A 85 -3.96 -9.54 -17.05
N PRO A 86 -2.67 -9.70 -17.40
CA PRO A 86 -1.67 -8.64 -17.27
C PRO A 86 -2.03 -7.40 -18.09
N LEU A 87 -1.67 -6.22 -17.59
CA LEU A 87 -1.95 -4.91 -18.20
C LEU A 87 -3.45 -4.56 -18.35
N SER A 88 -4.36 -5.43 -17.94
CA SER A 88 -5.79 -5.13 -17.95
C SER A 88 -6.12 -4.02 -16.97
N GLN A 89 -7.06 -3.17 -17.37
CA GLN A 89 -7.66 -2.16 -16.51
C GLN A 89 -9.14 -2.47 -16.33
N SER A 90 -9.62 -2.29 -15.11
CA SER A 90 -11.01 -2.59 -14.72
C SER A 90 -11.44 -1.73 -13.54
N ALA A 91 -12.75 -1.62 -13.33
CA ALA A 91 -13.30 -0.93 -12.18
C ALA A 91 -13.08 -1.76 -10.91
N TRP A 92 -12.65 -1.11 -9.81
CA TRP A 92 -12.61 -1.75 -8.50
C TRP A 92 -14.02 -2.23 -8.09
N PRO A 93 -14.20 -3.46 -7.56
CA PRO A 93 -13.16 -4.42 -7.17
C PRO A 93 -12.92 -5.56 -8.17
N MET A 94 -13.52 -5.55 -9.35
CA MET A 94 -13.56 -6.70 -10.26
C MET A 94 -12.42 -6.69 -11.28
N ALA A 95 -11.35 -7.43 -11.01
CA ALA A 95 -10.23 -7.61 -11.94
C ALA A 95 -10.55 -8.61 -13.07
N GLN A 96 -9.98 -8.40 -14.25
CA GLN A 96 -10.11 -9.34 -15.37
C GLN A 96 -9.16 -10.53 -15.22
N LYS A 97 -9.64 -11.73 -15.55
CA LYS A 97 -8.85 -12.95 -15.60
C LYS A 97 -8.46 -13.30 -17.04
N ARG A 98 -7.41 -14.13 -17.16
CA ARG A 98 -6.92 -14.65 -18.44
C ARG A 98 -7.93 -15.53 -19.18
N ASP A 99 -8.84 -16.17 -18.45
CA ASP A 99 -9.90 -17.04 -18.98
C ASP A 99 -11.15 -16.26 -19.45
N GLY A 100 -11.12 -14.93 -19.41
CA GLY A 100 -12.24 -14.05 -19.75
C GLY A 100 -13.25 -13.84 -18.62
N GLY A 101 -13.07 -14.49 -17.47
CA GLY A 101 -13.84 -14.22 -16.26
C GLY A 101 -13.33 -13.02 -15.47
N THR A 102 -13.86 -12.84 -14.27
CA THR A 102 -13.43 -11.80 -13.33
C THR A 102 -13.08 -12.39 -11.96
N ARG A 103 -12.27 -11.65 -11.20
CA ARG A 103 -11.91 -11.94 -9.81
C ARG A 103 -12.23 -10.73 -8.96
N ASP A 104 -13.00 -10.92 -7.90
CA ASP A 104 -13.23 -9.88 -6.90
C ASP A 104 -11.97 -9.74 -6.01
N LEU A 105 -11.28 -8.61 -6.13
CA LEU A 105 -10.09 -8.29 -5.35
C LEU A 105 -10.42 -7.68 -3.98
N SER A 106 -11.69 -7.42 -3.67
CA SER A 106 -12.10 -7.00 -2.32
C SER A 106 -12.12 -8.16 -1.33
N VAL A 107 -12.09 -9.42 -1.79
CA VAL A 107 -12.06 -10.61 -0.93
C VAL A 107 -10.65 -11.18 -0.88
N VAL A 108 -10.11 -11.33 0.33
CA VAL A 108 -8.77 -11.87 0.53
C VAL A 108 -8.77 -13.39 0.27
N PRO A 109 -7.83 -13.94 -0.53
CA PRO A 109 -7.69 -15.39 -0.69
C PRO A 109 -7.41 -16.10 0.63
N SER A 110 -8.03 -17.24 0.87
CA SER A 110 -7.75 -18.07 2.06
C SER A 110 -6.35 -18.72 1.98
N GLN A 111 -5.83 -19.23 3.11
CA GLN A 111 -4.56 -19.99 3.12
C GLN A 111 -4.57 -21.26 2.24
N ALA A 112 -5.75 -21.81 1.95
CA ALA A 112 -5.90 -22.96 1.08
C ALA A 112 -5.75 -22.60 -0.41
N GLU A 113 -5.95 -21.33 -0.75
CA GLU A 113 -5.90 -20.83 -2.11
C GLU A 113 -4.50 -20.27 -2.41
N ARG A 114 -3.78 -20.94 -3.32
CA ARG A 114 -2.44 -20.50 -3.74
C ARG A 114 -2.58 -19.46 -4.84
N SER A 115 -2.17 -18.23 -4.53
CA SER A 115 -2.12 -17.12 -5.48
C SER A 115 -0.93 -16.21 -5.17
N ALA A 116 -0.38 -15.57 -6.19
CA ALA A 116 0.54 -14.45 -6.04
C ALA A 116 0.23 -13.41 -7.12
N SER A 117 -0.10 -12.20 -6.72
CA SER A 117 -0.52 -11.15 -7.65
C SER A 117 0.00 -9.79 -7.23
N MET A 118 0.15 -8.93 -8.24
CA MET A 118 0.46 -7.53 -8.07
C MET A 118 -0.52 -6.72 -8.90
N CYS A 119 -1.19 -5.78 -8.25
CA CYS A 119 -2.11 -4.83 -8.89
C CYS A 119 -1.84 -3.42 -8.36
N TYR A 120 -2.23 -2.41 -9.15
CA TYR A 120 -2.16 -1.01 -8.76
C TYR A 120 -3.58 -0.45 -8.67
N LEU A 121 -3.95 0.06 -7.50
CA LEU A 121 -5.21 0.74 -7.27
C LEU A 121 -5.01 2.24 -7.50
N LYS A 122 -5.90 2.83 -8.29
CA LYS A 122 -5.77 4.21 -8.79
C LYS A 122 -7.10 4.97 -8.78
N ASP A 123 -6.98 6.24 -9.17
CA ASP A 123 -8.10 7.12 -9.49
C ASP A 123 -9.01 7.34 -8.27
N PHE A 124 -8.42 7.89 -7.21
CA PHE A 124 -9.07 8.10 -5.92
C PHE A 124 -9.80 9.43 -5.85
N GLU A 125 -10.90 9.46 -5.11
CA GLU A 125 -11.60 10.70 -4.73
C GLU A 125 -11.10 11.16 -3.35
N GLY A 126 -10.41 12.30 -3.30
CA GLY A 126 -9.88 12.86 -2.06
C GLY A 126 -8.59 12.18 -1.57
N ALA A 127 -8.41 12.11 -0.25
CA ALA A 127 -7.27 11.40 0.35
C ALA A 127 -7.37 9.90 0.08
N LEU A 128 -6.24 9.26 -0.25
CA LEU A 128 -6.19 7.83 -0.52
C LEU A 128 -6.38 7.08 0.79
N TRP A 129 -7.32 6.13 0.83
CA TRP A 129 -7.49 5.26 1.99
C TRP A 129 -7.86 3.82 1.64
N TYR A 130 -7.52 2.90 2.53
CA TYR A 130 -8.07 1.55 2.53
C TYR A 130 -8.40 1.08 3.94
N ALA A 131 -9.32 0.12 4.04
CA ALA A 131 -9.61 -0.66 5.22
C ALA A 131 -9.50 -2.15 4.89
N ILE A 132 -8.93 -2.94 5.79
CA ILE A 132 -9.05 -4.40 5.78
C ILE A 132 -9.85 -4.75 7.04
N VAL A 133 -10.97 -5.45 6.87
CA VAL A 133 -11.80 -5.91 8.00
C VAL A 133 -11.76 -7.42 8.09
N ASN A 134 -11.70 -7.95 9.31
CA ASN A 134 -11.87 -9.36 9.61
C ASN A 134 -13.12 -9.52 10.51
N PRO A 135 -14.27 -9.93 9.93
CA PRO A 135 -15.50 -10.13 10.69
C PRO A 135 -15.41 -11.20 11.78
N ALA A 136 -14.59 -12.24 11.59
CA ALA A 136 -14.43 -13.32 12.56
C ALA A 136 -13.70 -12.85 13.83
N LEU A 137 -12.76 -11.92 13.67
CA LEU A 137 -12.03 -11.28 14.78
C LEU A 137 -12.68 -10.01 15.29
N LYS A 138 -13.73 -9.53 14.61
CA LYS A 138 -14.36 -8.24 14.83
C LYS A 138 -13.39 -7.06 14.81
N LEU A 139 -12.39 -7.11 13.93
CA LEU A 139 -11.28 -6.17 13.90
C LEU A 139 -11.09 -5.61 12.49
N GLY A 140 -10.86 -4.31 12.40
CA GLY A 140 -10.43 -3.62 11.19
C GLY A 140 -9.10 -2.90 11.37
N VAL A 141 -8.36 -2.79 10.27
CA VAL A 141 -7.22 -1.89 10.13
C VAL A 141 -7.46 -0.95 8.97
N GLY A 142 -7.20 0.33 9.20
CA GLY A 142 -7.33 1.39 8.21
C GLY A 142 -6.04 2.13 7.99
N LEU A 143 -5.84 2.61 6.76
CA LEU A 143 -4.75 3.52 6.42
C LEU A 143 -5.29 4.64 5.55
N THR A 144 -4.91 5.87 5.86
CA THR A 144 -5.08 7.03 4.97
C THR A 144 -3.76 7.79 4.84
N CYS A 145 -3.52 8.39 3.68
CA CYS A 145 -2.26 9.06 3.38
C CYS A 145 -2.43 10.31 2.50
N SER A 146 -1.49 11.25 2.65
CA SER A 146 -1.37 12.51 1.90
C SER A 146 -1.56 12.35 0.38
N PRO A 147 -2.70 12.83 -0.20
CA PRO A 147 -2.95 12.71 -1.64
C PRO A 147 -2.02 13.59 -2.51
N GLU A 148 -1.38 14.59 -1.92
CA GLU A 148 -0.38 15.42 -2.57
C GLU A 148 0.89 14.64 -2.89
N ILE A 149 1.25 13.64 -2.08
CA ILE A 149 2.43 12.77 -2.27
C ILE A 149 2.06 11.44 -2.92
N PHE A 150 1.17 10.66 -2.30
CA PHE A 150 0.87 9.31 -2.74
C PHE A 150 -0.22 9.31 -3.82
N LYS A 151 -0.01 8.54 -4.89
CA LYS A 151 -0.85 8.55 -6.10
C LYS A 151 -1.50 7.20 -6.39
N CYS A 152 -1.01 6.14 -5.77
CA CYS A 152 -1.53 4.79 -5.96
C CYS A 152 -1.38 3.95 -4.69
N PHE A 153 -2.19 2.89 -4.59
CA PHE A 153 -1.86 1.76 -3.75
C PHE A 153 -1.32 0.60 -4.58
N TRP A 154 -0.27 -0.07 -4.13
CA TRP A 154 0.09 -1.38 -4.66
C TRP A 154 -0.62 -2.44 -3.82
N LEU A 155 -1.39 -3.31 -4.46
CA LEU A 155 -2.01 -4.48 -3.85
C LEU A 155 -1.13 -5.69 -4.19
N TRP A 156 -0.27 -6.05 -3.25
CA TRP A 156 0.63 -7.19 -3.35
C TRP A 156 0.09 -8.37 -2.54
N GLN A 157 0.07 -9.55 -3.16
CA GLN A 157 -0.35 -10.80 -2.51
C GLN A 157 0.70 -11.89 -2.74
N GLU A 158 1.09 -12.57 -1.67
CA GLU A 158 1.83 -13.83 -1.69
C GLU A 158 1.13 -14.83 -0.77
N MET A 159 0.31 -15.71 -1.36
CA MET A 159 -0.56 -16.68 -0.66
C MET A 159 0.00 -18.11 -0.76
N GLY A 160 1.32 -18.23 -0.73
CA GLY A 160 2.07 -19.49 -0.77
C GLY A 160 2.22 -20.06 -2.18
N ALA A 161 2.17 -19.20 -3.19
CA ALA A 161 2.31 -19.59 -4.59
C ALA A 161 3.77 -19.62 -5.04
N SER A 162 4.59 -18.65 -4.60
CA SER A 162 5.95 -18.49 -5.13
C SER A 162 6.90 -19.58 -4.62
N ALA A 163 7.47 -20.33 -5.57
CA ALA A 163 8.46 -21.36 -5.31
C ALA A 163 9.88 -20.79 -5.19
N GLY A 164 10.76 -21.47 -4.44
CA GLY A 164 12.15 -21.04 -4.27
C GLY A 164 12.30 -19.81 -3.38
N PHE A 165 13.51 -19.27 -3.32
CA PHE A 165 13.79 -18.06 -2.54
C PHE A 165 12.95 -16.86 -3.04
N PRO A 166 12.43 -15.99 -2.14
CA PRO A 166 12.56 -16.05 -0.68
C PRO A 166 11.45 -16.83 0.03
N PHE A 167 10.37 -17.20 -0.66
CA PHE A 167 9.13 -17.62 0.00
C PHE A 167 8.96 -19.13 0.18
N TYR A 168 9.54 -19.94 -0.71
CA TYR A 168 9.47 -21.41 -0.70
C TYR A 168 8.04 -21.97 -0.53
N LYS A 169 7.01 -21.28 -1.05
CA LYS A 169 5.58 -21.58 -0.88
C LYS A 169 5.09 -21.55 0.58
N ARG A 170 5.79 -20.85 1.47
CA ARG A 170 5.52 -20.83 2.93
C ARG A 170 5.01 -19.48 3.45
N THR A 171 4.81 -18.50 2.58
CA THR A 171 4.39 -17.16 2.97
C THR A 171 2.90 -17.01 2.68
N TYR A 172 2.15 -16.44 3.64
CA TYR A 172 0.75 -16.05 3.47
C TYR A 172 0.63 -14.62 3.97
N THR A 173 0.78 -13.69 3.04
CA THR A 173 0.95 -12.27 3.33
C THR A 173 0.34 -11.43 2.22
N MET A 174 -0.24 -10.30 2.60
CA MET A 174 -0.75 -9.28 1.67
C MET A 174 -0.31 -7.89 2.14
N ALA A 175 -0.04 -6.99 1.20
CA ALA A 175 0.18 -5.58 1.49
C ALA A 175 -0.72 -4.69 0.61
N ILE A 176 -1.18 -3.58 1.19
CA ILE A 176 -1.78 -2.47 0.45
C ILE A 176 -0.91 -1.25 0.73
N GLU A 177 -0.17 -0.83 -0.27
CA GLU A 177 1.04 -0.04 -0.11
C GLU A 177 0.87 1.36 -0.71
N PRO A 178 0.86 2.45 0.09
CA PRO A 178 0.85 3.79 -0.49
C PRO A 178 2.17 4.06 -1.21
N TRP A 179 2.09 4.41 -2.49
CA TRP A 179 3.24 4.76 -3.31
C TRP A 179 3.01 6.03 -4.11
N THR A 180 4.09 6.77 -4.34
CA THR A 180 4.10 7.91 -5.26
C THR A 180 3.89 7.50 -6.71
N SER A 181 4.26 6.27 -7.07
CA SER A 181 4.41 5.84 -8.46
C SER A 181 4.16 4.35 -8.66
N TYR A 182 3.94 3.96 -9.91
CA TYR A 182 3.80 2.58 -10.39
C TYR A 182 4.36 2.49 -11.82
N PRO A 183 4.79 1.32 -12.34
CA PRO A 183 4.77 0.00 -11.72
C PRO A 183 5.97 -0.27 -10.79
N GLY A 184 5.90 -1.34 -10.00
CA GLY A 184 6.94 -1.83 -9.09
C GLY A 184 8.14 -2.51 -9.76
N HIS A 185 8.46 -2.13 -11.00
CA HIS A 185 9.61 -2.62 -11.75
C HIS A 185 10.82 -1.67 -11.67
N GLY A 186 10.90 -0.90 -10.59
CA GLY A 186 11.99 0.03 -10.31
C GLY A 186 11.85 1.39 -10.99
N LEU A 187 12.63 2.36 -10.49
CA LEU A 187 12.55 3.77 -10.87
C LEU A 187 12.74 3.99 -12.38
N VAL A 188 13.72 3.31 -13.00
CA VAL A 188 13.95 3.40 -14.45
C VAL A 188 12.72 2.91 -15.25
N GLY A 189 12.06 1.86 -14.77
CA GLY A 189 10.82 1.36 -15.37
C GLY A 189 9.72 2.41 -15.32
N VAL A 190 9.55 3.10 -14.19
CA VAL A 190 8.60 4.20 -14.03
C VAL A 190 8.94 5.38 -14.95
N ILE A 191 10.21 5.82 -14.99
CA ILE A 191 10.67 6.93 -15.84
C ILE A 191 10.37 6.65 -17.32
N ASN A 192 10.57 5.42 -17.77
CA ASN A 192 10.39 5.04 -19.17
C ASN A 192 8.95 4.65 -19.54
N SER A 193 8.02 4.66 -18.58
CA SER A 193 6.62 4.26 -18.81
C SER A 193 5.63 5.32 -18.33
N THR A 194 5.27 5.30 -17.05
CA THR A 194 4.18 6.12 -16.51
C THR A 194 4.62 7.54 -16.16
N GLN A 195 5.93 7.76 -15.98
CA GLN A 195 6.52 9.03 -15.56
C GLN A 195 5.90 9.59 -14.26
N THR A 196 5.45 8.70 -13.38
CA THR A 196 4.81 9.07 -12.08
C THR A 196 5.81 9.26 -10.93
N HIS A 197 7.11 9.13 -11.19
CA HIS A 197 8.16 9.37 -10.19
C HIS A 197 8.17 10.84 -9.72
N LEU A 198 8.79 11.09 -8.56
CA LEU A 198 9.04 12.45 -8.10
C LEU A 198 10.45 12.87 -8.48
N THR A 199 10.63 14.16 -8.80
CA THR A 199 11.96 14.78 -8.96
C THR A 199 12.11 15.87 -7.92
N LEU A 200 13.15 15.78 -7.08
CA LEU A 200 13.48 16.79 -6.07
C LEU A 200 14.67 17.63 -6.52
N SER A 201 14.50 18.95 -6.59
CA SER A 201 15.59 19.92 -6.79
C SER A 201 16.60 19.88 -5.62
N PRO A 202 17.83 20.41 -5.80
CA PRO A 202 18.81 20.53 -4.71
C PRO A 202 18.22 21.23 -3.48
N GLY A 203 18.37 20.62 -2.30
CA GLY A 203 17.84 21.14 -1.04
C GLY A 203 16.31 21.06 -0.89
N GLN A 204 15.58 20.59 -1.90
CA GLN A 204 14.13 20.48 -1.83
C GLN A 204 13.71 19.46 -0.77
N VAL A 205 12.65 19.81 -0.03
CA VAL A 205 12.02 18.95 0.96
C VAL A 205 10.60 18.66 0.52
N ILE A 206 10.22 17.39 0.53
CA ILE A 206 8.82 16.96 0.48
C ILE A 206 8.42 16.38 1.83
N SER A 207 7.14 16.49 2.17
CA SER A 207 6.58 15.95 3.42
C SER A 207 5.34 15.13 3.11
N ALA A 208 5.11 14.07 3.89
CA ALA A 208 3.90 13.27 3.79
C ALA A 208 3.36 12.94 5.18
N GLN A 209 2.05 12.73 5.25
CA GLN A 209 1.37 12.26 6.45
C GLN A 209 0.67 10.93 6.16
N LEU A 210 0.70 10.04 7.15
CA LEU A 210 -0.08 8.81 7.14
C LEU A 210 -0.71 8.61 8.52
N LYS A 211 -1.92 8.04 8.52
CA LYS A 211 -2.56 7.52 9.71
C LYS A 211 -2.84 6.05 9.51
N VAL A 212 -2.52 5.24 10.52
CA VAL A 212 -2.89 3.83 10.60
C VAL A 212 -3.75 3.64 11.83
N SER A 213 -4.97 3.15 11.65
CA SER A 213 -5.96 3.03 12.71
C SER A 213 -6.41 1.58 12.87
N LEU A 214 -6.56 1.13 14.10
CA LEU A 214 -7.34 -0.07 14.42
C LEU A 214 -8.77 0.34 14.78
N PHE A 215 -9.75 -0.51 14.51
CA PHE A 215 -11.12 -0.26 14.93
C PHE A 215 -11.89 -1.57 15.11
N ASP A 216 -12.88 -1.57 16.00
CA ASP A 216 -13.82 -2.69 16.10
C ASP A 216 -14.73 -2.74 14.87
N TYR A 217 -15.04 -3.94 14.40
CA TYR A 217 -15.89 -4.13 13.23
C TYR A 217 -16.88 -5.28 13.44
N ASP A 218 -18.17 -5.02 13.23
CA ASP A 218 -19.18 -6.06 13.09
C ASP A 218 -19.77 -6.07 11.68
N VAL A 219 -20.23 -7.24 11.23
CA VAL A 219 -20.87 -7.41 9.92
C VAL A 219 -22.03 -6.41 9.77
N GLY A 220 -22.01 -5.65 8.68
CA GLY A 220 -23.02 -4.65 8.36
C GLY A 220 -22.74 -3.25 8.92
N GLN A 221 -21.67 -3.06 9.70
CA GLN A 221 -21.20 -1.72 10.07
C GLN A 221 -20.56 -1.02 8.88
N SER A 222 -20.75 0.30 8.80
CA SER A 222 -20.02 1.14 7.86
C SER A 222 -18.55 1.24 8.27
N ILE A 223 -17.65 1.27 7.29
CA ILE A 223 -16.25 1.59 7.52
C ILE A 223 -16.15 3.03 8.08
N PRO A 224 -15.40 3.26 9.17
CA PRO A 224 -15.16 4.59 9.69
C PRO A 224 -14.60 5.52 8.61
N SER A 225 -14.96 6.81 8.68
CA SER A 225 -14.36 7.80 7.79
C SER A 225 -12.86 7.86 8.01
N MET A 226 -12.09 7.67 6.94
CA MET A 226 -10.63 7.74 7.00
C MET A 226 -10.17 9.11 6.51
N THR A 227 -9.83 9.99 7.44
CA THR A 227 -9.37 11.35 7.14
C THR A 227 -8.00 11.61 7.76
N LEU A 228 -7.17 12.36 7.02
CA LEU A 228 -5.88 12.86 7.51
C LEU A 228 -6.02 13.86 8.64
#